data_AF-A0AAV9I167-F1
#
_entry.id   AF-A0AAV9I167-F1
#
_cell.length_a   1.000
_cell.length_b   1.000
_cell.length_c   1.000
_cell.angle_alpha   90.00
_cell.angle_beta   90.00
_cell.angle_gamma   90.00
#
_symmetry.space_group_name_H-M   'P 1'
#
loop_
_entity.id
_entity.type
_entity.pdbx_description
1 polymer ?
#
loop_
_entity_poly.entity_id
_entity_poly.type
_entity_poly.pdbx_seq_one_letter_code
_entity_poly.pdbx_strand_id
1 'polypeptide(L)'
;MSTMRQMLLYLLTPLFHLPHASCQNSSGSVSLTTIIGVNSTITPTITTATATTTQTTFTTLTDSTAPQDLNPISIRSVRWLGYQTANNSCSHRDLGFTGELQGKWYAVYGDTLWAAPGVTDMFNDTPGFHGMPVRHQLQFVPYNEGWGETNRYGFGGTSICQVDEDAGAVYYLVNANEAGLIGAGIGKVELVNDAPTVTERFGAAGYWWDANAAARYGDVCAYRDEWSDYIYVWGGPPNYYVKDSEDDGWGDAAGYGSYLARVRARSAFELDEYEYYWGREKGWRREVLTTFTPETAALWGTGQGQVAWNEHYGCYIFVHVGIFGNTVMLRTALSPEGPWTPDIEVYTATPIDGGLVYAGVAHPYHDPSGNSLVISFTNNNHIEVIEVEFN
;
A
#
# COMPACT_ATOMS: atom_id res chain seq x y z
N MET A 1 46.17 -37.13 -10.00
CA MET A 1 45.00 -37.28 -10.90
C MET A 1 43.79 -36.76 -10.13
N SER A 2 43.62 -35.45 -9.91
CA SER A 2 43.25 -34.36 -10.83
C SER A 2 41.97 -34.63 -11.63
N THR A 3 40.88 -34.02 -11.20
CA THR A 3 39.94 -33.35 -12.11
C THR A 3 39.19 -32.25 -11.33
N MET A 4 39.65 -31.02 -11.57
CA MET A 4 38.95 -29.75 -11.34
C MET A 4 37.74 -29.61 -12.28
N ARG A 5 36.71 -28.88 -11.86
CA ARG A 5 35.88 -27.93 -12.65
C ARG A 5 34.99 -27.16 -11.67
N GLN A 6 35.37 -25.95 -11.27
CA GLN A 6 35.24 -24.64 -11.94
C GLN A 6 34.00 -23.87 -11.44
N MET A 7 34.28 -22.93 -10.53
CA MET A 7 33.50 -21.72 -10.25
C MET A 7 33.39 -20.87 -11.52
N LEU A 8 32.25 -20.21 -11.72
CA LEU A 8 32.16 -19.06 -12.62
C LEU A 8 31.41 -17.92 -11.92
N LEU A 9 32.20 -16.90 -11.61
CA LEU A 9 31.84 -15.59 -11.10
C LEU A 9 31.63 -14.69 -12.34
N TYR A 10 30.57 -13.89 -12.40
CA TYR A 10 30.49 -12.76 -13.32
C TYR A 10 30.00 -11.51 -12.59
N LEU A 11 30.98 -10.67 -12.24
CA LEU A 11 30.86 -9.22 -12.12
C LEU A 11 31.13 -8.64 -13.51
N LEU A 12 30.37 -7.62 -13.93
CA LEU A 12 30.86 -6.51 -14.76
C LEU A 12 29.87 -5.34 -14.73
N THR A 13 30.36 -4.21 -14.22
CA THR A 13 29.78 -2.85 -14.24
C THR A 13 29.84 -2.18 -15.64
N PRO A 14 29.13 -1.05 -15.85
CA PRO A 14 28.68 -0.59 -17.16
C PRO A 14 29.61 0.44 -17.84
N LEU A 15 29.40 0.63 -19.15
CA LEU A 15 29.98 1.73 -19.93
C LEU A 15 28.89 2.42 -20.76
N PHE A 16 28.83 3.74 -20.58
CA PHE A 16 27.99 4.76 -21.22
C PHE A 16 27.94 4.70 -22.75
N HIS A 17 26.79 5.07 -23.33
CA HIS A 17 26.67 6.15 -24.32
C HIS A 17 25.21 6.62 -24.50
N LEU A 18 25.01 7.95 -24.40
CA LEU A 18 23.79 8.69 -24.74
C LEU A 18 23.50 8.64 -26.26
N PRO A 19 22.27 8.96 -26.68
CA PRO A 19 22.14 10.26 -27.35
C PRO A 19 20.93 11.10 -26.93
N HIS A 20 21.17 12.41 -26.98
CA HIS A 20 20.19 13.50 -26.99
C HIS A 20 19.06 13.29 -28.01
N ALA A 21 17.83 13.60 -27.60
CA ALA A 21 16.81 14.11 -28.50
C ALA A 21 15.96 15.18 -27.79
N SER A 22 16.03 16.38 -28.35
CA SER A 22 15.33 17.60 -27.97
C SER A 22 13.82 17.51 -28.16
N CYS A 23 13.05 17.97 -27.17
CA CYS A 23 11.65 18.32 -27.34
C CYS A 23 11.52 19.58 -28.21
N GLN A 24 10.86 19.48 -29.37
CA GLN A 24 10.30 20.62 -30.09
C GLN A 24 8.77 20.52 -30.07
N ASN A 25 8.15 21.55 -29.51
CA ASN A 25 6.74 21.87 -29.67
C ASN A 25 6.41 22.06 -31.15
N SER A 26 5.41 21.37 -31.67
CA SER A 26 4.70 21.83 -32.86
C SER A 26 3.19 21.62 -32.72
N SER A 27 2.50 22.75 -32.71
CA SER A 27 1.06 22.90 -32.86
C SER A 27 0.63 22.41 -34.25
N GLY A 28 -0.15 21.33 -34.30
CA GLY A 28 -0.72 20.80 -35.54
C GLY A 28 -2.24 20.85 -35.52
N SER A 29 -2.82 21.85 -36.19
CA SER A 29 -4.24 21.93 -36.52
C SER A 29 -4.60 20.85 -37.54
N VAL A 30 -5.60 20.01 -37.25
CA VAL A 30 -6.14 19.04 -38.22
C VAL A 30 -7.23 19.73 -39.04
N SER A 31 -6.98 19.89 -40.35
CA SER A 31 -7.94 20.38 -41.34
C SER A 31 -8.62 19.18 -42.02
N LEU A 32 -9.95 19.12 -41.97
CA LEU A 32 -10.76 18.14 -42.67
C LEU A 32 -11.08 18.63 -44.10
N THR A 33 -10.40 18.06 -45.09
CA THR A 33 -10.70 18.29 -46.51
C THR A 33 -11.88 17.41 -46.94
N THR A 34 -13.03 18.03 -47.23
CA THR A 34 -14.15 17.39 -47.93
C THR A 34 -14.01 17.62 -49.43
N ILE A 35 -14.05 16.54 -50.22
CA ILE A 35 -14.07 16.57 -51.69
C ILE A 35 -15.50 16.90 -52.14
N ILE A 36 -15.69 18.00 -52.87
CA ILE A 36 -16.96 18.37 -53.51
C ILE A 36 -16.87 18.08 -55.01
N GLY A 37 -17.83 17.30 -55.52
CA GLY A 37 -18.11 17.11 -56.94
C GLY A 37 -19.41 17.82 -57.36
N VAL A 38 -19.24 18.98 -58.00
CA VAL A 38 -19.97 19.59 -59.13
C VAL A 38 -21.51 19.78 -59.12
N ASN A 39 -21.87 21.09 -59.13
CA ASN A 39 -22.98 21.84 -59.76
C ASN A 39 -24.43 21.35 -59.72
N SER A 40 -25.29 22.10 -59.01
CA SER A 40 -26.47 22.75 -59.60
C SER A 40 -27.11 23.74 -58.61
N THR A 41 -27.50 24.89 -59.14
CA THR A 41 -28.10 26.02 -58.42
C THR A 41 -29.57 25.71 -58.09
N ILE A 42 -29.90 25.54 -56.82
CA ILE A 42 -31.28 25.56 -56.33
C ILE A 42 -31.27 26.30 -54.99
N THR A 43 -32.08 27.35 -54.87
CA THR A 43 -32.41 28.00 -53.60
C THR A 43 -33.60 27.28 -53.00
N PRO A 44 -33.49 26.64 -51.80
CA PRO A 44 -34.67 26.19 -51.08
C PRO A 44 -34.86 26.97 -49.77
N THR A 45 -36.08 27.46 -49.66
CA THR A 45 -36.80 27.97 -48.50
C THR A 45 -36.44 27.27 -47.19
N ILE A 46 -36.04 28.07 -46.19
CA ILE A 46 -35.85 27.62 -44.81
C ILE A 46 -37.22 27.22 -44.24
N THR A 47 -37.40 25.92 -44.01
CA THR A 47 -38.49 25.41 -43.18
C THR A 47 -37.86 24.91 -41.89
N THR A 48 -38.14 25.59 -40.79
CA THR A 48 -37.62 25.29 -39.45
C THR A 48 -38.21 23.98 -38.96
N ALA A 49 -37.46 22.88 -39.09
CA ALA A 49 -37.72 21.66 -38.35
C ALA A 49 -36.98 21.76 -37.00
N THR A 50 -37.74 21.89 -35.92
CA THR A 50 -37.21 21.86 -34.56
C THR A 50 -36.73 20.43 -34.28
N ALA A 51 -35.45 20.16 -34.51
CA ALA A 51 -34.82 18.94 -34.03
C ALA A 51 -34.76 19.01 -32.50
N THR A 52 -35.60 18.23 -31.83
CA THR A 52 -35.46 17.98 -30.40
C THR A 52 -34.24 17.08 -30.22
N THR A 53 -33.07 17.69 -30.06
CA THR A 53 -31.86 16.99 -29.67
C THR A 53 -32.05 16.55 -28.23
N THR A 54 -32.38 15.27 -28.00
CA THR A 54 -32.27 14.66 -26.69
C THR A 54 -30.78 14.67 -26.33
N GLN A 55 -30.35 15.68 -25.58
CA GLN A 55 -29.04 15.68 -24.96
C GLN A 55 -29.06 14.57 -23.92
N THR A 56 -28.51 13.41 -24.28
CA THR A 56 -28.10 12.42 -23.29
C THR A 56 -26.95 13.07 -22.52
N THR A 57 -27.25 13.67 -21.38
CA THR A 57 -26.26 14.10 -20.41
C THR A 57 -25.58 12.85 -19.87
N PHE A 58 -24.43 12.49 -20.45
CA PHE A 58 -23.52 11.57 -19.80
C PHE A 58 -23.01 12.28 -18.55
N THR A 59 -23.55 11.90 -17.39
CA THR A 59 -22.96 12.23 -16.10
C THR A 59 -21.66 11.44 -16.03
N THR A 60 -20.53 12.11 -16.25
CA THR A 60 -19.22 11.53 -15.94
C THR A 60 -19.21 11.26 -14.44
N LEU A 61 -19.13 9.99 -14.05
CA LEU A 61 -18.98 9.62 -12.65
C LEU A 61 -17.73 10.30 -12.09
N THR A 62 -17.78 10.72 -10.83
CA THR A 62 -16.67 11.42 -10.19
C THR A 62 -15.56 10.42 -9.84
N ASP A 63 -14.39 10.56 -10.44
CA ASP A 63 -13.17 9.83 -10.04
C ASP A 63 -12.88 10.16 -8.56
N SER A 64 -12.95 9.16 -7.67
CA SER A 64 -12.74 9.34 -6.23
C SER A 64 -11.27 9.50 -5.87
N THR A 65 -10.37 9.09 -6.75
CA THR A 65 -8.92 9.11 -6.54
C THR A 65 -8.24 10.36 -7.07
N ALA A 66 -8.93 11.14 -7.92
CA ALA A 66 -8.41 12.40 -8.43
C ALA A 66 -8.01 13.31 -7.25
N PRO A 67 -6.73 13.72 -7.16
CA PRO A 67 -6.26 14.48 -6.03
C PRO A 67 -6.95 15.84 -5.97
N GLN A 68 -7.25 16.30 -4.77
CA GLN A 68 -7.87 17.61 -4.56
C GLN A 68 -7.05 18.46 -3.61
N ASP A 69 -7.21 19.77 -3.75
CA ASP A 69 -6.51 20.79 -2.96
C ASP A 69 -4.98 20.73 -3.09
N LEU A 70 -4.32 21.71 -2.47
CA LEU A 70 -2.87 21.73 -2.35
C LEU A 70 -2.47 20.90 -1.14
N ASN A 71 -1.39 20.13 -1.26
CA ASN A 71 -0.79 19.47 -0.11
C ASN A 71 -0.20 20.55 0.82
N PRO A 72 -0.67 20.68 2.08
CA PRO A 72 -0.23 21.73 3.00
C PRO A 72 1.17 21.45 3.56
N ILE A 73 1.71 20.24 3.36
CA ILE A 73 3.00 19.83 3.90
C ILE A 73 4.11 20.73 3.34
N SER A 74 4.85 21.34 4.26
CA SER A 74 6.07 22.09 3.96
C SER A 74 7.22 21.50 4.77
N ILE A 75 8.21 20.94 4.08
CA ILE A 75 9.34 20.26 4.69
C ILE A 75 10.42 21.29 5.04
N ARG A 76 10.83 21.31 6.31
CA ARG A 76 11.97 22.09 6.80
C ARG A 76 13.28 21.33 6.59
N SER A 77 13.30 20.06 6.98
CA SER A 77 14.48 19.19 6.83
C SER A 77 14.10 17.72 6.86
N VAL A 78 14.95 16.89 6.26
CA VAL A 78 14.87 15.44 6.34
C VAL A 78 16.21 14.92 6.85
N ARG A 79 16.18 14.06 7.88
CA ARG A 79 17.37 13.50 8.51
C ARG A 79 17.30 11.98 8.51
N TRP A 80 18.30 11.32 7.94
CA TRP A 80 18.44 9.87 8.06
C TRP A 80 18.89 9.52 9.49
N LEU A 81 18.14 8.64 10.15
CA LEU A 81 18.36 8.25 11.54
C LEU A 81 19.13 6.93 11.67
N GLY A 82 19.16 6.12 10.61
CA GLY A 82 19.79 4.82 10.65
C GLY A 82 18.83 3.70 10.27
N TYR A 83 19.19 2.49 10.70
CA TYR A 83 18.35 1.31 10.58
C TYR A 83 17.61 1.06 11.88
N GLN A 84 16.38 0.58 11.79
CA GLN A 84 15.66 0.08 12.95
C GLN A 84 16.37 -1.18 13.47
N THR A 85 16.67 -1.20 14.77
CA THR A 85 17.25 -2.35 15.45
C THR A 85 16.23 -2.92 16.43
N ALA A 86 16.34 -4.22 16.71
CA ALA A 86 15.50 -4.90 17.68
C ALA A 86 16.36 -5.60 18.73
N ASN A 87 15.79 -5.80 19.91
CA ASN A 87 16.44 -6.52 20.99
C ASN A 87 16.33 -8.06 20.86
N ASN A 88 15.67 -8.55 19.82
CA ASN A 88 15.54 -9.98 19.53
C ASN A 88 16.52 -10.40 18.45
N SER A 89 16.61 -11.71 18.26
CA SER A 89 17.64 -12.35 17.47
C SER A 89 17.37 -12.34 15.96
N CYS A 90 16.47 -11.47 15.49
CA CYS A 90 16.09 -11.38 14.08
C CYS A 90 16.66 -10.10 13.47
N SER A 91 17.47 -10.25 12.41
CA SER A 91 18.23 -9.14 11.81
C SER A 91 17.57 -8.56 10.56
N HIS A 92 16.76 -9.34 9.84
CA HIS A 92 16.16 -8.93 8.58
C HIS A 92 14.65 -9.13 8.59
N ARG A 93 13.94 -8.07 8.20
CA ARG A 93 12.51 -7.91 8.48
C ARG A 93 11.80 -7.36 7.26
N ASP A 94 10.54 -7.73 7.16
CA ASP A 94 9.62 -7.22 6.18
C ASP A 94 8.63 -6.24 6.85
N LEU A 95 8.33 -5.15 6.14
CA LEU A 95 7.39 -4.10 6.51
C LEU A 95 7.89 -3.19 7.66
N GLY A 96 7.51 -3.48 8.90
CA GLY A 96 7.79 -2.62 10.06
C GLY A 96 6.66 -1.68 10.45
N PHE A 97 5.42 -2.03 10.14
CA PHE A 97 4.21 -1.35 10.63
C PHE A 97 4.24 -1.14 12.14
N THR A 98 3.49 -0.16 12.65
CA THR A 98 3.37 0.04 14.11
C THR A 98 1.94 0.14 14.56
N GLY A 99 1.67 -0.30 15.79
CA GLY A 99 0.36 -0.15 16.40
C GLY A 99 0.46 -0.08 17.92
N GLU A 100 -0.54 0.56 18.53
CA GLU A 100 -0.66 0.67 19.97
C GLU A 100 -1.55 -0.47 20.51
N LEU A 101 -1.12 -1.05 21.63
CA LEU A 101 -1.92 -1.99 22.42
C LEU A 101 -1.58 -1.78 23.89
N GLN A 102 -2.60 -1.59 24.74
CA GLN A 102 -2.42 -1.40 26.19
C GLN A 102 -1.41 -0.29 26.56
N GLY A 103 -1.45 0.85 25.86
CA GLY A 103 -0.57 2.00 26.14
C GLY A 103 0.89 1.82 25.70
N LYS A 104 1.19 0.79 24.90
CA LYS A 104 2.52 0.51 24.36
C LYS A 104 2.48 0.41 22.85
N TRP A 105 3.49 0.97 22.21
CA TRP A 105 3.69 0.87 20.76
C TRP A 105 4.53 -0.35 20.42
N TYR A 106 4.07 -1.12 19.43
CA TYR A 106 4.70 -2.32 18.95
C TYR A 106 5.00 -2.21 17.46
N ALA A 107 6.18 -2.66 17.07
CA ALA A 107 6.50 -2.89 15.68
C ALA A 107 5.97 -4.26 15.24
N VAL A 108 5.27 -4.26 14.11
CA VAL A 108 4.67 -5.41 13.45
C VAL A 108 5.43 -5.65 12.17
N TYR A 109 6.05 -6.82 12.10
CA TYR A 109 6.75 -7.27 10.91
C TYR A 109 5.94 -8.39 10.27
N GLY A 110 5.89 -8.41 8.94
CA GLY A 110 5.31 -9.52 8.21
C GLY A 110 6.26 -10.71 8.29
N ASP A 111 6.99 -10.93 7.19
CA ASP A 111 8.03 -11.94 7.16
C ASP A 111 9.23 -11.53 8.00
N THR A 112 9.68 -12.45 8.87
CA THR A 112 10.99 -12.35 9.50
C THR A 112 11.91 -13.37 8.82
N LEU A 113 12.83 -12.88 7.99
CA LEU A 113 13.57 -13.73 7.07
C LEU A 113 14.76 -14.42 7.74
N TRP A 114 15.47 -13.71 8.63
CA TRP A 114 16.66 -14.23 9.28
C TRP A 114 16.61 -14.03 10.79
N ALA A 115 16.69 -15.15 11.51
CA ALA A 115 16.76 -15.20 12.96
C ALA A 115 17.82 -16.21 13.42
N ALA A 116 18.74 -15.78 14.28
CA ALA A 116 19.75 -16.65 14.88
C ALA A 116 20.09 -16.16 16.30
N PRO A 117 20.07 -17.02 17.34
CA PRO A 117 20.34 -16.61 18.71
C PRO A 117 21.61 -15.75 18.83
N GLY A 118 21.47 -14.57 19.46
CA GLY A 118 22.58 -13.63 19.66
C GLY A 118 22.88 -12.68 18.50
N VAL A 119 22.16 -12.78 17.37
CA VAL A 119 22.28 -11.88 16.22
C VAL A 119 21.18 -10.82 16.28
N THR A 120 21.50 -9.64 16.78
CA THR A 120 20.55 -8.50 16.88
C THR A 120 20.85 -7.37 15.89
N ASP A 121 22.04 -7.39 15.30
CA ASP A 121 22.55 -6.38 14.38
C ASP A 121 22.88 -7.02 13.04
N MET A 122 22.13 -6.62 12.01
CA MET A 122 22.23 -7.09 10.63
C MET A 122 23.62 -6.91 10.01
N PHE A 123 24.39 -5.91 10.44
CA PHE A 123 25.74 -5.68 9.90
C PHE A 123 26.78 -6.63 10.47
N ASN A 124 26.43 -7.32 11.56
CA ASN A 124 27.25 -8.36 12.16
C ASN A 124 26.85 -9.76 11.67
N ASP A 125 25.94 -9.86 10.69
CA ASP A 125 25.62 -11.13 10.05
C ASP A 125 26.87 -11.66 9.33
N THR A 126 27.40 -12.77 9.84
CA THR A 126 28.57 -13.42 9.22
C THR A 126 28.27 -13.75 7.75
N PRO A 127 29.14 -13.40 6.78
CA PRO A 127 28.92 -13.75 5.38
C PRO A 127 28.69 -15.26 5.20
N GLY A 128 27.55 -15.64 4.60
CA GLY A 128 27.16 -17.04 4.42
C GLY A 128 26.54 -17.71 5.67
N PHE A 129 26.50 -17.02 6.81
CA PHE A 129 25.70 -17.39 7.97
C PHE A 129 24.35 -16.69 7.87
N HIS A 130 23.47 -17.27 7.08
CA HIS A 130 22.04 -17.06 7.24
C HIS A 130 21.62 -18.16 8.21
N GLY A 131 21.18 -17.82 9.43
CA GLY A 131 20.38 -18.77 10.21
C GLY A 131 19.39 -19.38 9.22
N MET A 132 19.42 -20.71 9.06
CA MET A 132 18.92 -21.44 7.86
C MET A 132 17.72 -20.73 7.26
N PRO A 133 17.59 -20.49 5.93
CA PRO A 133 16.43 -19.79 5.36
C PRO A 133 15.15 -20.35 5.97
N VAL A 134 14.60 -19.62 6.94
CA VAL A 134 13.51 -20.13 7.74
C VAL A 134 12.31 -19.75 6.91
N ARG A 135 11.77 -20.70 6.13
CA ARG A 135 10.53 -20.43 5.39
C ARG A 135 9.49 -19.98 6.40
N HIS A 136 9.17 -18.69 6.41
CA HIS A 136 8.22 -17.92 7.23
C HIS A 136 7.89 -18.46 8.65
N GLN A 137 8.79 -19.19 9.32
CA GLN A 137 8.56 -19.57 10.71
C GLN A 137 8.93 -18.35 11.55
N LEU A 138 8.10 -18.05 12.57
CA LEU A 138 8.25 -16.89 13.45
C LEU A 138 7.76 -15.55 12.86
N GLN A 139 6.95 -15.57 11.81
CA GLN A 139 6.15 -14.42 11.41
C GLN A 139 5.04 -14.12 12.43
N PHE A 140 4.55 -12.89 12.45
CA PHE A 140 3.59 -12.44 13.46
C PHE A 140 2.22 -13.14 13.36
N VAL A 141 1.75 -13.37 12.13
CA VAL A 141 0.49 -14.10 11.87
C VAL A 141 0.82 -15.58 11.64
N PRO A 142 0.44 -16.50 12.55
CA PRO A 142 0.81 -17.89 12.43
C PRO A 142 0.04 -18.59 11.30
N TYR A 143 0.71 -19.51 10.60
CA TYR A 143 0.07 -20.43 9.67
C TYR A 143 -0.77 -21.48 10.42
N ASN A 144 -1.78 -22.02 9.75
CA ASN A 144 -2.68 -23.04 10.26
C ASN A 144 -2.76 -24.23 9.30
N GLU A 145 -2.18 -25.37 9.71
CA GLU A 145 -2.18 -26.60 8.93
C GLU A 145 -3.60 -27.14 8.66
N GLY A 146 -4.56 -26.84 9.54
CA GLY A 146 -5.97 -27.20 9.35
C GLY A 146 -6.63 -26.49 8.16
N TRP A 147 -6.08 -25.37 7.72
CA TRP A 147 -6.47 -24.65 6.50
C TRP A 147 -5.61 -25.01 5.29
N GLY A 148 -4.68 -25.96 5.43
CA GLY A 148 -3.72 -26.33 4.39
C GLY A 148 -2.55 -25.35 4.23
N GLU A 149 -2.42 -24.38 5.14
CA GLU A 149 -1.30 -23.46 5.17
C GLU A 149 -0.05 -24.18 5.68
N THR A 150 1.11 -23.72 5.25
CA THR A 150 2.40 -24.26 5.70
C THR A 150 3.30 -23.11 6.12
N ASN A 151 4.47 -23.43 6.68
CA ASN A 151 5.52 -22.44 6.89
C ASN A 151 6.01 -21.76 5.61
N ARG A 152 5.53 -22.16 4.42
CA ARG A 152 5.79 -21.43 3.19
C ARG A 152 4.88 -20.22 3.02
N TYR A 153 3.72 -20.16 3.67
CA TYR A 153 2.80 -19.06 3.46
C TYR A 153 3.37 -17.79 4.09
N GLY A 154 3.43 -16.72 3.31
CA GLY A 154 3.81 -15.39 3.78
C GLY A 154 2.57 -14.61 4.19
N PHE A 155 2.71 -13.79 5.22
CA PHE A 155 1.63 -12.95 5.73
C PHE A 155 2.06 -11.49 5.76
N GLY A 156 1.52 -10.69 4.83
CA GLY A 156 1.73 -9.26 4.78
C GLY A 156 0.79 -8.56 5.76
N GLY A 157 1.27 -8.27 6.97
CA GLY A 157 0.47 -7.63 8.02
C GLY A 157 0.52 -6.10 8.00
N THR A 158 -0.49 -5.44 8.56
CA THR A 158 -0.52 -3.99 8.81
C THR A 158 -0.46 -3.68 10.32
N SER A 159 -0.71 -2.43 10.71
CA SER A 159 -0.71 -1.97 12.09
C SER A 159 -1.66 -2.76 13.01
N ILE A 160 -1.26 -2.94 14.27
CA ILE A 160 -2.19 -3.35 15.33
C ILE A 160 -3.15 -2.18 15.58
N CYS A 161 -4.44 -2.44 15.44
CA CYS A 161 -5.52 -1.52 15.72
C CYS A 161 -6.19 -1.93 17.03
N GLN A 162 -6.04 -1.15 18.09
CA GLN A 162 -6.67 -1.47 19.38
C GLN A 162 -8.21 -1.54 19.24
N VAL A 163 -8.81 -2.63 19.73
CA VAL A 163 -10.26 -2.89 19.64
C VAL A 163 -10.98 -2.73 20.97
N ASP A 164 -10.29 -3.04 22.07
CA ASP A 164 -10.74 -2.84 23.45
C ASP A 164 -9.53 -2.65 24.39
N GLU A 165 -9.73 -2.68 25.71
CA GLU A 165 -8.67 -2.47 26.69
C GLU A 165 -7.57 -3.54 26.59
N ASP A 166 -7.90 -4.79 26.24
CA ASP A 166 -7.00 -5.94 26.34
C ASP A 166 -6.58 -6.53 24.99
N ALA A 167 -7.26 -6.16 23.90
CA ALA A 167 -7.10 -6.73 22.58
C ALA A 167 -6.91 -5.68 21.48
N GLY A 168 -6.22 -6.12 20.43
CA GLY A 168 -6.10 -5.44 19.15
C GLY A 168 -6.53 -6.34 17.99
N ALA A 169 -6.66 -5.74 16.81
CA ALA A 169 -6.81 -6.42 15.54
C ALA A 169 -5.57 -6.18 14.68
N VAL A 170 -5.10 -7.21 13.99
CA VAL A 170 -4.15 -7.07 12.89
C VAL A 170 -4.82 -7.56 11.62
N TYR A 171 -4.72 -6.78 10.55
CA TYR A 171 -5.18 -7.19 9.22
C TYR A 171 -4.00 -7.67 8.42
N TYR A 172 -4.22 -8.70 7.60
CA TYR A 172 -3.13 -9.34 6.88
C TYR A 172 -3.57 -9.87 5.51
N LEU A 173 -2.62 -9.88 4.60
CA LEU A 173 -2.64 -10.60 3.35
C LEU A 173 -2.19 -12.05 3.55
N VAL A 174 -2.81 -12.99 2.85
CA VAL A 174 -2.37 -14.39 2.78
C VAL A 174 -1.73 -14.67 1.43
N ASN A 175 -0.42 -14.93 1.41
CA ASN A 175 0.34 -15.27 0.23
C ASN A 175 0.73 -16.77 0.24
N ALA A 176 0.15 -17.54 -0.67
CA ALA A 176 0.41 -18.96 -0.85
C ALA A 176 1.64 -19.23 -1.77
N ASN A 177 2.56 -18.28 -1.86
CA ASN A 177 3.77 -18.29 -2.70
C ASN A 177 3.50 -18.58 -4.18
N GLU A 178 3.81 -19.80 -4.63
CA GLU A 178 3.69 -20.24 -6.02
C GLU A 178 2.23 -20.18 -6.50
N ALA A 179 1.27 -20.28 -5.57
CA ALA A 179 -0.16 -20.11 -5.85
C ALA A 179 -0.64 -18.65 -5.79
N GLY A 180 0.23 -17.72 -5.39
CA GLY A 180 -0.06 -16.29 -5.30
C GLY A 180 -0.91 -15.89 -4.08
N LEU A 181 -1.51 -14.70 -4.17
CA LEU A 181 -2.36 -14.12 -3.13
C LEU A 181 -3.71 -14.85 -3.11
N ILE A 182 -4.15 -15.35 -1.95
CA ILE A 182 -5.40 -16.13 -1.87
C ILE A 182 -6.50 -15.42 -1.07
N GLY A 183 -6.16 -14.49 -0.19
CA GLY A 183 -7.15 -13.71 0.53
C GLY A 183 -6.55 -12.70 1.51
N ALA A 184 -7.43 -11.89 2.12
CA ALA A 184 -7.09 -11.00 3.22
C ALA A 184 -7.97 -11.30 4.43
N GLY A 185 -7.37 -11.23 5.61
CA GLY A 185 -7.99 -11.64 6.86
C GLY A 185 -7.69 -10.68 8.01
N ILE A 186 -8.23 -11.07 9.17
CA ILE A 186 -8.06 -10.38 10.44
C ILE A 186 -7.68 -11.40 11.51
N GLY A 187 -6.79 -10.99 12.40
CA GLY A 187 -6.39 -11.73 13.58
C GLY A 187 -6.62 -10.92 14.85
N LYS A 188 -7.10 -11.58 15.90
CA LYS A 188 -7.13 -11.02 17.26
C LYS A 188 -5.73 -11.06 17.84
N VAL A 189 -5.28 -9.92 18.35
CA VAL A 189 -3.99 -9.76 19.01
C VAL A 189 -4.22 -9.52 20.49
N GLU A 190 -3.57 -10.32 21.33
CA GLU A 190 -3.58 -10.17 22.78
C GLU A 190 -2.13 -10.19 23.30
N LEU A 191 -1.90 -9.66 24.50
CA LEU A 191 -0.60 -9.80 25.15
C LEU A 191 -0.49 -11.17 25.83
N VAL A 192 0.37 -12.03 25.29
CA VAL A 192 0.71 -13.33 25.90
C VAL A 192 2.15 -13.25 26.38
N ASN A 193 2.36 -13.32 27.69
CA ASN A 193 3.67 -13.10 28.33
C ASN A 193 4.32 -11.76 27.92
N ASP A 194 3.55 -10.66 28.01
CA ASP A 194 3.97 -9.29 27.65
C ASP A 194 4.35 -9.06 26.17
N ALA A 195 4.09 -10.04 25.30
CA ALA A 195 4.34 -9.94 23.86
C ALA A 195 3.01 -9.98 23.07
N PRO A 196 2.79 -9.06 22.10
CA PRO A 196 1.67 -9.17 21.18
C PRO A 196 1.71 -10.53 20.49
N THR A 197 0.58 -11.21 20.49
CA THR A 197 0.44 -12.55 19.92
C THR A 197 -0.91 -12.61 19.21
N VAL A 198 -0.90 -13.07 17.95
CA VAL A 198 -2.15 -13.41 17.26
C VAL A 198 -2.72 -14.68 17.90
N THR A 199 -3.80 -14.54 18.66
CA THR A 199 -4.43 -15.65 19.41
C THR A 199 -5.55 -16.32 18.64
N GLU A 200 -6.17 -15.60 17.70
CA GLU A 200 -7.24 -16.11 16.85
C GLU A 200 -7.17 -15.48 15.46
N ARG A 201 -7.52 -16.24 14.42
CA ARG A 201 -7.68 -15.78 13.04
C ARG A 201 -9.09 -16.09 12.58
N PHE A 202 -9.72 -15.16 11.88
CA PHE A 202 -11.14 -15.26 11.52
C PHE A 202 -11.34 -15.68 10.06
N GLY A 203 -12.49 -16.32 9.82
CA GLY A 203 -12.89 -16.83 8.51
C GLY A 203 -12.70 -18.34 8.38
N ALA A 204 -13.51 -18.98 7.53
CA ALA A 204 -13.55 -20.45 7.40
C ALA A 204 -12.21 -21.05 6.90
N ALA A 205 -11.42 -20.26 6.19
CA ALA A 205 -10.07 -20.60 5.71
C ALA A 205 -8.99 -19.65 6.27
N GLY A 206 -9.28 -18.95 7.37
CA GLY A 206 -8.35 -17.99 7.98
C GLY A 206 -8.27 -16.63 7.28
N TYR A 207 -9.22 -16.32 6.40
CA TYR A 207 -9.40 -15.01 5.79
C TYR A 207 -10.89 -14.79 5.46
N TRP A 208 -11.28 -13.53 5.33
CA TRP A 208 -12.66 -13.14 5.01
C TRP A 208 -12.83 -12.74 3.55
N TRP A 209 -11.85 -12.04 3.00
CA TRP A 209 -11.93 -11.51 1.65
C TRP A 209 -11.10 -12.40 0.71
N ASP A 210 -11.79 -13.17 -0.13
CA ASP A 210 -11.16 -13.95 -1.21
C ASP A 210 -10.51 -12.99 -2.21
N ALA A 211 -9.20 -13.14 -2.43
CA ALA A 211 -8.42 -12.26 -3.29
C ALA A 211 -8.87 -12.30 -4.76
N ASN A 212 -9.67 -13.28 -5.18
CA ASN A 212 -10.23 -13.36 -6.53
C ASN A 212 -11.61 -12.70 -6.65
N ALA A 213 -12.24 -12.29 -5.55
CA ALA A 213 -13.61 -11.75 -5.54
C ALA A 213 -13.71 -10.36 -4.90
N ALA A 214 -12.84 -10.04 -3.95
CA ALA A 214 -12.87 -8.80 -3.18
C ALA A 214 -11.50 -8.11 -3.19
N ALA A 215 -11.49 -6.81 -2.87
CA ALA A 215 -10.25 -6.15 -2.51
C ALA A 215 -9.66 -6.81 -1.26
N ARG A 216 -8.34 -6.76 -1.16
CA ARG A 216 -7.58 -7.42 -0.10
C ARG A 216 -7.51 -6.52 1.14
N TYR A 217 -8.67 -6.19 1.71
CA TYR A 217 -8.80 -5.19 2.76
C TYR A 217 -7.82 -5.41 3.93
N GLY A 218 -6.98 -4.41 4.17
CA GLY A 218 -5.98 -4.40 5.21
C GLY A 218 -4.60 -4.93 4.81
N ASP A 219 -4.34 -5.20 3.53
CA ASP A 219 -2.99 -5.50 3.02
C ASP A 219 -2.14 -4.24 2.77
N VAL A 220 -2.78 -3.11 2.45
CA VAL A 220 -2.11 -1.82 2.18
C VAL A 220 -1.88 -1.03 3.47
N CYS A 221 -2.92 -0.85 4.27
CA CYS A 221 -2.90 -0.05 5.49
C CYS A 221 -4.07 -0.45 6.40
N ALA A 222 -3.86 -0.38 7.71
CA ALA A 222 -4.91 -0.42 8.73
C ALA A 222 -4.66 0.72 9.72
N TYR A 223 -5.72 1.42 10.14
CA TYR A 223 -5.62 2.58 11.01
C TYR A 223 -6.79 2.64 11.98
N ARG A 224 -6.48 2.69 13.29
CA ARG A 224 -7.43 2.97 14.35
C ARG A 224 -7.52 4.49 14.53
N ASP A 225 -8.60 5.09 14.04
CA ASP A 225 -8.80 6.53 14.04
C ASP A 225 -9.03 7.07 15.46
N GLU A 226 -8.19 8.02 15.91
CA GLU A 226 -8.28 8.57 17.26
C GLU A 226 -9.51 9.47 17.46
N TRP A 227 -10.12 9.93 16.36
CA TRP A 227 -11.26 10.85 16.36
C TRP A 227 -12.63 10.18 16.19
N SER A 228 -12.65 8.85 16.05
CA SER A 228 -13.88 8.08 15.96
C SER A 228 -13.75 6.71 16.61
N ASP A 229 -14.83 5.92 16.57
CA ASP A 229 -14.82 4.52 17.01
C ASP A 229 -14.39 3.56 15.89
N TYR A 230 -13.93 4.06 14.73
CA TYR A 230 -13.68 3.22 13.56
C TYR A 230 -12.23 2.77 13.41
N ILE A 231 -12.08 1.57 12.86
CA ILE A 231 -10.86 1.11 12.20
C ILE A 231 -11.10 1.21 10.70
N TYR A 232 -10.15 1.78 9.98
CA TYR A 232 -10.15 1.89 8.52
C TYR A 232 -9.10 0.94 7.95
N VAL A 233 -9.46 0.21 6.90
CA VAL A 233 -8.59 -0.78 6.26
C VAL A 233 -8.58 -0.60 4.74
N TRP A 234 -7.40 -0.33 4.21
CA TRP A 234 -7.16 -0.19 2.77
C TRP A 234 -6.64 -1.50 2.21
N GLY A 235 -7.18 -1.90 1.07
CA GLY A 235 -6.80 -3.11 0.36
C GLY A 235 -6.52 -2.87 -1.10
N GLY A 236 -5.53 -3.58 -1.66
CA GLY A 236 -5.30 -3.64 -3.10
C GLY A 236 -6.46 -4.33 -3.85
N PRO A 237 -6.53 -4.19 -5.18
CA PRO A 237 -7.61 -4.76 -5.98
C PRO A 237 -7.59 -6.30 -5.99
N PRO A 238 -8.68 -6.97 -6.38
CA PRO A 238 -8.66 -8.42 -6.61
C PRO A 238 -7.61 -8.87 -7.64
N ASN A 239 -7.22 -10.15 -7.59
CA ASN A 239 -6.19 -10.75 -8.45
C ASN A 239 -6.51 -10.68 -9.95
N TYR A 240 -7.78 -10.72 -10.34
CA TYR A 240 -8.15 -10.64 -11.76
C TYR A 240 -7.86 -9.26 -12.35
N TYR A 241 -7.73 -8.24 -11.49
CA TYR A 241 -7.45 -6.87 -11.92
C TYR A 241 -6.01 -6.71 -12.44
N VAL A 242 -5.09 -7.59 -12.03
CA VAL A 242 -3.65 -7.54 -12.38
C VAL A 242 -3.36 -8.16 -13.77
N LYS A 243 -4.37 -8.67 -14.48
CA LYS A 243 -4.15 -9.61 -15.61
C LYS A 243 -4.16 -9.05 -17.03
N ASP A 244 -4.48 -7.78 -17.24
CA ASP A 244 -4.61 -7.24 -18.61
C ASP A 244 -3.31 -6.60 -19.17
N SER A 245 -2.23 -6.55 -18.38
CA SER A 245 -0.89 -6.22 -18.91
C SER A 245 -0.09 -7.49 -19.21
N GLU A 246 0.34 -7.66 -20.47
CA GLU A 246 1.25 -8.74 -20.88
C GLU A 246 2.65 -8.66 -20.25
N ASP A 247 2.92 -7.68 -19.38
CA ASP A 247 4.12 -7.59 -18.56
C ASP A 247 3.95 -8.35 -17.24
N ASP A 248 4.94 -9.21 -17.00
CA ASP A 248 5.29 -9.95 -15.79
C ASP A 248 4.91 -9.30 -14.43
N GLY A 249 3.62 -9.41 -14.09
CA GLY A 249 3.14 -9.52 -12.70
C GLY A 249 2.94 -8.22 -11.93
N TRP A 250 3.20 -7.06 -12.50
CA TRP A 250 3.06 -5.78 -11.80
C TRP A 250 2.56 -4.62 -12.67
N GLY A 251 2.30 -4.83 -13.96
CA GLY A 251 2.38 -3.77 -14.96
C GLY A 251 1.09 -3.15 -15.49
N ASP A 252 0.14 -2.69 -14.67
CA ASP A 252 -0.80 -1.67 -15.17
C ASP A 252 -1.15 -0.64 -14.11
N ALA A 253 -1.03 0.64 -14.49
CA ALA A 253 -1.36 1.79 -13.65
C ALA A 253 -2.79 1.71 -13.09
N ALA A 254 -3.69 0.95 -13.75
CA ALA A 254 -5.03 0.64 -13.29
C ALA A 254 -5.05 -0.16 -11.96
N GLY A 255 -4.08 -1.05 -11.74
CA GLY A 255 -4.03 -2.03 -10.64
C GLY A 255 -3.64 -1.47 -9.27
N TYR A 256 -3.60 -0.14 -9.14
CA TYR A 256 -3.09 0.55 -7.96
C TYR A 256 -4.15 1.35 -7.20
N GLY A 257 -5.43 1.10 -7.49
CA GLY A 257 -6.51 1.54 -6.62
C GLY A 257 -6.41 0.84 -5.26
N SER A 258 -6.40 1.61 -4.18
CA SER A 258 -6.63 1.07 -2.84
C SER A 258 -8.09 1.32 -2.46
N TYR A 259 -8.78 0.24 -2.11
CA TYR A 259 -10.18 0.21 -1.73
C TYR A 259 -10.30 0.19 -0.22
N LEU A 260 -11.36 0.79 0.30
CA LEU A 260 -11.47 1.07 1.73
C LEU A 260 -12.67 0.36 2.34
N ALA A 261 -12.45 -0.29 3.47
CA ALA A 261 -13.52 -0.70 4.38
C ALA A 261 -13.28 -0.09 5.76
N ARG A 262 -14.34 -0.05 6.57
CA ARG A 262 -14.25 0.35 7.97
C ARG A 262 -15.18 -0.48 8.83
N VAL A 263 -14.87 -0.53 10.12
CA VAL A 263 -15.68 -1.18 11.14
C VAL A 263 -15.54 -0.44 12.45
N ARG A 264 -16.54 -0.48 13.32
CA ARG A 264 -16.32 -0.03 14.70
C ARG A 264 -15.31 -0.95 15.38
N ALA A 265 -14.37 -0.39 16.12
CA ALA A 265 -13.26 -1.13 16.73
C ALA A 265 -13.76 -2.31 17.57
N ARG A 266 -14.76 -2.09 18.43
CA ARG A 266 -15.39 -3.15 19.25
C ARG A 266 -16.11 -4.27 18.47
N SER A 267 -16.33 -4.06 17.17
CA SER A 267 -17.01 -4.98 16.25
C SER A 267 -16.04 -5.50 15.19
N ALA A 268 -14.72 -5.30 15.36
CA ALA A 268 -13.73 -5.61 14.33
C ALA A 268 -13.74 -7.08 13.91
N PHE A 269 -14.17 -7.99 14.79
CA PHE A 269 -14.24 -9.43 14.54
C PHE A 269 -15.60 -9.91 13.99
N GLU A 270 -16.53 -9.00 13.70
CA GLU A 270 -17.86 -9.30 13.13
C GLU A 270 -17.91 -8.83 11.67
N LEU A 271 -17.78 -9.76 10.71
CA LEU A 271 -17.68 -9.43 9.28
C LEU A 271 -18.90 -8.66 8.75
N ASP A 272 -20.09 -8.92 9.29
CA ASP A 272 -21.35 -8.28 8.87
C ASP A 272 -21.52 -6.84 9.40
N GLU A 273 -20.64 -6.39 10.30
CA GLU A 273 -20.58 -5.00 10.78
C GLU A 273 -19.66 -4.10 9.94
N TYR A 274 -18.95 -4.65 8.95
CA TYR A 274 -18.11 -3.87 8.06
C TYR A 274 -18.92 -3.03 7.07
N GLU A 275 -18.44 -1.81 6.84
CA GLU A 275 -18.90 -0.92 5.79
C GLU A 275 -17.78 -0.76 4.76
N TYR A 276 -18.13 -0.79 3.49
CA TYR A 276 -17.23 -0.67 2.34
C TYR A 276 -17.47 0.67 1.67
N TYR A 277 -16.42 1.32 1.22
CA TYR A 277 -16.51 2.58 0.50
C TYR A 277 -16.84 2.32 -0.97
N TRP A 278 -17.95 2.87 -1.45
CA TRP A 278 -18.41 2.73 -2.84
C TRP A 278 -18.11 3.98 -3.68
N GLY A 279 -17.12 4.77 -3.27
CA GLY A 279 -16.79 6.04 -3.90
C GLY A 279 -17.62 7.22 -3.38
N ARG A 280 -17.19 8.43 -3.71
CA ARG A 280 -17.79 9.69 -3.20
C ARG A 280 -19.27 9.82 -3.45
N GLU A 281 -19.73 9.37 -4.61
CA GLU A 281 -21.15 9.49 -5.00
C GLU A 281 -22.05 8.54 -4.21
N LYS A 282 -21.54 7.35 -3.84
CA LYS A 282 -22.34 6.30 -3.19
C LYS A 282 -22.09 6.18 -1.69
N GLY A 283 -20.96 6.70 -1.20
CA GLY A 283 -20.55 6.66 0.20
C GLY A 283 -20.33 5.24 0.73
N TRP A 284 -20.49 5.10 2.04
CA TRP A 284 -20.33 3.86 2.79
C TRP A 284 -21.55 2.94 2.63
N ARG A 285 -21.32 1.63 2.47
CA ARG A 285 -22.37 0.61 2.35
C ARG A 285 -21.99 -0.69 3.04
N ARG A 286 -22.97 -1.50 3.43
CA ARG A 286 -22.72 -2.83 4.01
C ARG A 286 -22.47 -3.92 2.97
N GLU A 287 -22.87 -3.69 1.71
CA GLU A 287 -22.52 -4.60 0.64
C GLU A 287 -21.02 -4.52 0.33
N VAL A 288 -20.35 -5.67 0.28
CA VAL A 288 -18.95 -5.76 -0.15
C VAL A 288 -18.83 -5.15 -1.56
N LEU A 289 -17.84 -4.27 -1.75
CA LEU A 289 -17.59 -3.66 -3.05
C LEU A 289 -17.29 -4.72 -4.11
N THR A 290 -18.00 -4.67 -5.25
CA THR A 290 -17.84 -5.59 -6.38
C THR A 290 -17.39 -4.90 -7.67
N THR A 291 -17.16 -3.59 -7.62
CA THR A 291 -16.75 -2.77 -8.76
C THR A 291 -15.50 -2.03 -8.37
N PHE A 292 -14.43 -2.22 -9.13
CA PHE A 292 -13.09 -1.76 -8.79
C PHE A 292 -12.62 -0.80 -9.87
N THR A 293 -12.74 0.49 -9.61
CA THR A 293 -12.46 1.57 -10.57
C THR A 293 -11.98 2.82 -9.82
N PRO A 294 -11.42 3.83 -10.50
CA PRO A 294 -11.07 5.11 -9.87
C PRO A 294 -12.25 5.79 -9.15
N GLU A 295 -13.49 5.58 -9.60
CA GLU A 295 -14.68 6.11 -8.93
C GLU A 295 -14.92 5.47 -7.56
N THR A 296 -14.48 4.23 -7.34
CA THR A 296 -14.77 3.42 -6.14
C THR A 296 -13.55 3.22 -5.23
N ALA A 297 -12.33 3.49 -5.73
CA ALA A 297 -11.12 3.50 -4.93
C ALA A 297 -11.02 4.77 -4.05
N ALA A 298 -10.38 4.64 -2.89
CA ALA A 298 -10.11 5.75 -1.97
C ALA A 298 -8.75 6.42 -2.25
N LEU A 299 -7.78 5.64 -2.73
CA LEU A 299 -6.45 6.09 -3.09
C LEU A 299 -6.04 5.48 -4.43
N TRP A 300 -5.11 6.14 -5.11
CA TRP A 300 -4.49 5.63 -6.33
C TRP A 300 -2.99 5.82 -6.30
N GLY A 301 -2.26 4.91 -6.93
CA GLY A 301 -0.84 5.13 -7.14
C GLY A 301 -0.01 4.92 -5.86
N THR A 302 -0.47 4.05 -4.97
CA THR A 302 0.16 3.83 -3.65
C THR A 302 0.52 2.37 -3.45
N GLY A 303 1.68 2.12 -2.82
CA GLY A 303 2.00 0.82 -2.24
C GLY A 303 1.47 0.69 -0.80
N GLN A 304 1.99 -0.30 -0.07
CA GLN A 304 1.77 -0.40 1.38
C GLN A 304 2.27 0.86 2.09
N GLY A 305 1.55 1.26 3.13
CA GLY A 305 1.87 2.47 3.88
C GLY A 305 1.03 2.63 5.14
N GLN A 306 1.23 3.73 5.87
CA GLN A 306 0.50 3.99 7.11
C GLN A 306 -0.14 5.37 7.11
N VAL A 307 -1.40 5.41 7.56
CA VAL A 307 -2.13 6.64 7.87
C VAL A 307 -1.94 6.98 9.35
N ALA A 308 -1.76 8.27 9.64
CA ALA A 308 -1.80 8.82 10.99
C ALA A 308 -2.44 10.22 10.98
N TRP A 309 -3.07 10.61 12.08
CA TRP A 309 -3.44 12.00 12.30
C TRP A 309 -2.20 12.85 12.61
N ASN A 310 -2.13 14.05 12.04
CA ASN A 310 -1.08 15.02 12.34
C ASN A 310 -1.67 16.28 12.96
N GLU A 311 -1.30 16.55 14.22
CA GLU A 311 -1.81 17.68 15.00
C GLU A 311 -1.38 19.06 14.44
N HIS A 312 -0.17 19.16 13.88
CA HIS A 312 0.36 20.41 13.32
C HIS A 312 -0.47 20.91 12.12
N TYR A 313 -0.85 19.98 11.23
CA TYR A 313 -1.64 20.30 10.05
C TYR A 313 -3.16 20.15 10.26
N GLY A 314 -3.59 19.47 11.32
CA GLY A 314 -5.01 19.18 11.58
C GLY A 314 -5.63 18.32 10.49
N CYS A 315 -4.90 17.33 9.98
CA CYS A 315 -5.34 16.43 8.92
C CYS A 315 -4.68 15.05 9.04
N TYR A 316 -5.21 14.08 8.30
CA TYR A 316 -4.57 12.77 8.15
C TYR A 316 -3.41 12.89 7.18
N ILE A 317 -2.27 12.27 7.53
CA ILE A 317 -1.13 12.07 6.64
C ILE A 317 -1.08 10.59 6.27
N PHE A 318 -1.02 10.29 4.97
CA PHE A 318 -0.67 8.96 4.48
C PHE A 318 0.79 8.94 4.04
N VAL A 319 1.57 8.10 4.70
CA VAL A 319 2.96 7.81 4.32
C VAL A 319 2.95 6.57 3.44
N HIS A 320 3.62 6.62 2.29
CA HIS A 320 3.84 5.45 1.46
C HIS A 320 5.14 5.58 0.67
N VAL A 321 5.54 4.49 0.00
CA VAL A 321 6.57 4.55 -1.04
C VAL A 321 5.87 4.58 -2.40
N GLY A 322 6.36 5.41 -3.32
CA GLY A 322 5.86 5.49 -4.68
C GLY A 322 5.98 4.14 -5.40
N ILE A 323 4.99 3.79 -6.23
CA ILE A 323 5.01 2.52 -6.95
C ILE A 323 6.19 2.49 -7.93
N PHE A 324 6.92 1.37 -7.95
CA PHE A 324 8.16 1.17 -8.73
C PHE A 324 9.28 2.16 -8.41
N GLY A 325 9.09 2.95 -7.36
CA GLY A 325 10.03 3.92 -6.89
C GLY A 325 10.74 3.44 -5.64
N ASN A 326 11.62 4.31 -5.21
CA ASN A 326 12.40 4.25 -3.99
C ASN A 326 12.18 5.54 -3.19
N THR A 327 11.08 6.25 -3.47
CA THR A 327 10.77 7.55 -2.90
C THR A 327 9.64 7.43 -1.89
N VAL A 328 9.94 7.85 -0.65
CA VAL A 328 8.96 8.07 0.41
C VAL A 328 8.15 9.31 0.07
N MET A 329 6.83 9.16 0.07
CA MET A 329 5.85 10.18 -0.32
C MET A 329 4.84 10.40 0.80
N LEU A 330 4.31 11.63 0.87
CA LEU A 330 3.26 12.03 1.79
C LEU A 330 2.06 12.60 1.05
N ARG A 331 0.86 12.17 1.45
CA ARG A 331 -0.42 12.78 1.08
C ARG A 331 -1.18 13.21 2.32
N THR A 332 -2.10 14.16 2.16
CA THR A 332 -2.97 14.59 3.24
C THR A 332 -4.45 14.49 2.86
N ALA A 333 -5.31 14.34 3.86
CA ALA A 333 -6.76 14.42 3.69
C ALA A 333 -7.43 14.86 5.00
N LEU A 334 -8.61 15.46 4.91
CA LEU A 334 -9.45 15.79 6.07
C LEU A 334 -10.31 14.60 6.54
N SER A 335 -10.34 13.51 5.77
CA SER A 335 -11.09 12.29 6.09
C SER A 335 -10.33 11.08 5.54
N PRO A 336 -10.39 9.91 6.19
CA PRO A 336 -9.65 8.72 5.74
C PRO A 336 -10.01 8.27 4.31
N GLU A 337 -11.26 8.42 3.88
CA GLU A 337 -11.69 8.14 2.51
C GLU A 337 -11.22 9.16 1.47
N GLY A 338 -10.56 10.24 1.90
CA GLY A 338 -10.15 11.35 1.05
C GLY A 338 -11.23 12.43 0.87
N PRO A 339 -11.13 13.27 -0.18
CA PRO A 339 -10.08 13.25 -1.20
C PRO A 339 -8.69 13.49 -0.62
N TRP A 340 -7.72 12.79 -1.16
CA TRP A 340 -6.31 12.95 -0.81
C TRP A 340 -5.66 14.01 -1.70
N THR A 341 -4.71 14.75 -1.15
CA THR A 341 -3.90 15.72 -1.90
C THR A 341 -2.89 15.01 -2.82
N PRO A 342 -2.28 15.72 -3.78
CA PRO A 342 -1.12 15.20 -4.51
C PRO A 342 0.05 14.81 -3.58
N ASP A 343 0.93 13.94 -4.09
CA ASP A 343 2.14 13.52 -3.39
C ASP A 343 3.12 14.68 -3.16
N ILE A 344 3.76 14.65 -1.99
CA ILE A 344 5.01 15.36 -1.73
C ILE A 344 6.10 14.31 -1.53
N GLU A 345 7.13 14.38 -2.37
CA GLU A 345 8.33 13.56 -2.21
C GLU A 345 9.17 14.06 -1.03
N VAL A 346 9.54 13.15 -0.14
CA VAL A 346 10.30 13.48 1.08
C VAL A 346 11.74 13.00 0.97
N TYR A 347 11.92 11.75 0.54
CA TYR A 347 13.20 11.08 0.61
C TYR A 347 13.28 10.00 -0.47
N THR A 348 14.38 9.95 -1.21
CA THR A 348 14.66 8.88 -2.18
C THR A 348 15.78 8.01 -1.64
N ALA A 349 15.44 6.77 -1.28
CA ALA A 349 16.37 5.77 -0.81
C ALA A 349 17.25 5.25 -1.96
N THR A 350 18.47 4.81 -1.67
CA THR A 350 19.26 4.04 -2.65
C THR A 350 18.96 2.56 -2.44
N PRO A 351 18.42 1.84 -3.43
CA PRO A 351 18.12 0.42 -3.27
C PRO A 351 19.37 -0.38 -2.89
N ILE A 352 19.28 -1.15 -1.82
CA ILE A 352 20.36 -2.04 -1.37
C ILE A 352 20.39 -3.25 -2.28
N ASP A 353 21.54 -3.51 -2.92
CA ASP A 353 21.76 -4.62 -3.85
C ASP A 353 20.75 -4.72 -5.00
N GLY A 354 20.14 -3.59 -5.39
CA GLY A 354 19.08 -3.55 -6.39
C GLY A 354 17.75 -4.16 -5.93
N GLY A 355 17.59 -4.39 -4.62
CA GLY A 355 16.36 -4.89 -4.00
C GLY A 355 15.23 -3.88 -3.97
N LEU A 356 14.09 -4.29 -3.42
CA LEU A 356 12.87 -3.47 -3.39
C LEU A 356 12.89 -2.47 -2.24
N VAL A 357 12.31 -1.29 -2.48
CA VAL A 357 12.00 -0.27 -1.46
C VAL A 357 10.48 -0.12 -1.38
N TYR A 358 9.88 -0.30 -0.20
CA TYR A 358 8.43 -0.32 -0.03
C TYR A 358 8.01 -0.11 1.43
N ALA A 359 6.69 -0.08 1.66
CA ALA A 359 6.05 0.04 2.98
C ALA A 359 6.49 1.28 3.75
N GLY A 360 6.00 2.46 3.36
CA GLY A 360 6.27 3.71 4.09
C GLY A 360 5.44 3.79 5.37
N VAL A 361 6.08 3.70 6.53
CA VAL A 361 5.42 3.56 7.84
C VAL A 361 5.61 4.82 8.67
N ALA A 362 4.52 5.37 9.20
CA ALA A 362 4.52 6.52 10.10
C ALA A 362 4.74 6.09 11.55
N HIS A 363 5.53 6.85 12.31
CA HIS A 363 5.73 6.65 13.74
C HIS A 363 5.30 7.92 14.53
N PRO A 364 3.99 8.23 14.58
CA PRO A 364 3.48 9.49 15.12
C PRO A 364 3.76 9.67 16.62
N TYR A 365 3.97 8.56 17.35
CA TYR A 365 4.25 8.57 18.79
C TYR A 365 5.63 9.14 19.17
N HIS A 366 6.53 9.37 18.21
CA HIS A 366 7.82 10.00 18.49
C HIS A 366 7.71 11.53 18.65
N ASP A 367 6.76 12.17 17.97
CA ASP A 367 6.41 13.57 18.19
C ASP A 367 4.87 13.77 18.08
N PRO A 368 4.14 13.64 19.20
CA PRO A 368 2.70 13.83 19.22
C PRO A 368 2.24 15.25 18.85
N SER A 369 3.14 16.25 18.82
CA SER A 369 2.78 17.59 18.37
C SER A 369 2.61 17.68 16.84
N GLY A 370 3.10 16.69 16.11
CA GLY A 370 3.06 16.63 14.65
C GLY A 370 4.02 17.59 13.96
N ASN A 371 4.93 18.27 14.68
CA ASN A 371 5.94 19.16 14.09
C ASN A 371 7.05 18.38 13.37
N SER A 372 7.31 17.14 13.79
CA SER A 372 8.08 16.17 13.03
C SER A 372 7.33 14.85 12.86
N LEU A 373 7.78 14.05 11.89
CA LEU A 373 7.32 12.69 11.70
C LEU A 373 8.51 11.78 11.45
N VAL A 374 8.70 10.80 12.34
CA VAL A 374 9.60 9.68 12.09
C VAL A 374 8.92 8.73 11.14
N ILE A 375 9.63 8.33 10.09
CA ILE A 375 9.15 7.44 9.03
C ILE A 375 10.14 6.30 8.88
N SER A 376 9.64 5.08 8.77
CA SER A 376 10.45 3.94 8.33
C SER A 376 9.98 3.40 6.99
N PHE A 377 10.85 2.66 6.32
CA PHE A 377 10.52 1.93 5.11
C PHE A 377 11.43 0.72 4.94
N THR A 378 10.93 -0.32 4.28
CA THR A 378 11.74 -1.49 3.94
C THR A 378 12.59 -1.19 2.71
N ASN A 379 13.89 -1.43 2.79
CA ASN A 379 14.84 -1.44 1.69
C ASN A 379 15.61 -2.76 1.70
N ASN A 380 15.22 -3.69 0.83
CA ASN A 380 15.79 -5.05 0.76
C ASN A 380 15.83 -5.77 2.13
N ASN A 381 14.72 -5.74 2.87
CA ASN A 381 14.58 -6.28 4.23
C ASN A 381 15.44 -5.65 5.32
N HIS A 382 16.02 -4.48 5.04
CA HIS A 382 16.53 -3.54 6.02
C HIS A 382 15.49 -2.46 6.27
N ILE A 383 15.14 -2.20 7.52
CA ILE A 383 14.19 -1.14 7.85
C ILE A 383 14.99 0.15 8.06
N GLU A 384 14.99 1.03 7.06
CA GLU A 384 15.60 2.36 7.16
C GLU A 384 14.65 3.35 7.83
N VAL A 385 15.22 4.31 8.54
CA VAL A 385 14.46 5.31 9.31
C VAL A 385 14.94 6.71 8.98
N ILE A 386 13.98 7.60 8.71
CA ILE A 386 14.18 9.04 8.52
C ILE A 386 13.30 9.82 9.51
N GLU A 387 13.69 11.05 9.79
CA GLU A 387 12.86 12.05 10.47
C GLU A 387 12.62 13.22 9.53
N VAL A 388 11.36 13.61 9.41
CA VAL A 388 10.93 14.76 8.62
C VAL A 388 10.50 15.85 9.59
N GLU A 389 11.15 17.01 9.55
CA GLU A 389 10.68 18.19 10.27
C GLU A 389 9.84 19.06 9.35
N PHE A 390 8.70 19.53 9.85
CA PHE A 390 7.79 20.40 9.13
C PHE A 390 8.00 21.87 9.50
N ASN A 391 7.54 22.78 8.63
CA ASN A 391 7.69 24.23 8.82
C ASN A 391 6.70 24.84 9.81
#